data_AF-A0A7X8B4I9-F1
#
_entry.id   AF-A0A7X8B4I9-F1
#
_cell.length_a   1.000
_cell.length_b   1.000
_cell.length_c   1.000
_cell.angle_alpha   90.00
_cell.angle_beta   90.00
_cell.angle_gamma   90.00
#
_symmetry.space_group_name_H-M   'P 1'
#
loop_
_entity.id
_entity.type
_entity.pdbx_description
1 polymer ?
#
loop_
_entity_poly.entity_id
_entity_poly.type
_entity_poly.pdbx_seq_one_letter_code
_entity_poly.pdbx_strand_id
1 'polypeptide(L)'
;MMNRSPVVISAAVEGGIDEAVVRSLIRHVGALRGSVYVKNGRENLLKSVKNDNQAAYRRPCGESGRQVGPAYSSRLIEFVENCRNGWRPHEAARSSTGLSRCLQCLRRLAEV
;
A
#
# COMPACT_ATOMS: atom_id res chain seq x y z
N MET A 1 20.05 -4.31 -28.72
CA MET A 1 18.74 -4.25 -28.04
C MET A 1 18.87 -5.04 -26.75
N MET A 2 19.00 -4.38 -25.59
CA MET A 2 19.21 -5.09 -24.31
C MET A 2 17.90 -5.74 -23.89
N ASN A 3 17.80 -7.05 -24.10
CA ASN A 3 16.70 -7.89 -23.68
C ASN A 3 16.85 -8.16 -22.17
N ARG A 4 16.48 -7.17 -21.33
CA ARG A 4 16.42 -7.41 -19.89
C ARG A 4 15.14 -8.20 -19.60
N SER A 5 15.30 -9.42 -19.11
CA SER A 5 14.18 -10.20 -18.59
C SER A 5 13.45 -9.37 -17.54
N PRO A 6 12.12 -9.32 -17.57
CA PRO A 6 11.38 -8.50 -16.62
C PRO A 6 11.60 -9.03 -15.20
N VAL A 7 12.06 -8.16 -14.29
CA VAL A 7 12.26 -8.52 -12.88
C VAL A 7 10.91 -8.71 -12.21
N VAL A 8 10.72 -9.85 -11.55
CA VAL A 8 9.52 -10.19 -10.77
C VAL A 8 9.78 -9.93 -9.29
N ILE A 9 8.96 -9.09 -8.67
CA ILE A 9 9.07 -8.76 -7.24
C ILE A 9 7.87 -9.31 -6.48
N SER A 10 8.11 -10.23 -5.55
CA SER A 10 7.14 -10.72 -4.58
C SER A 10 7.28 -9.97 -3.25
N ALA A 11 6.20 -9.84 -2.48
CA ALA A 11 6.21 -9.11 -1.20
C ALA A 11 5.31 -9.76 -0.15
N ALA A 12 5.56 -9.47 1.13
CA ALA A 12 4.67 -9.80 2.23
C ALA A 12 4.23 -8.51 2.93
N VAL A 13 2.94 -8.37 3.25
CA VAL A 13 2.33 -7.14 3.76
C VAL A 13 1.30 -7.43 4.86
N GLU A 14 1.04 -6.44 5.72
CA GLU A 14 0.21 -6.61 6.93
C GLU A 14 -1.29 -6.31 6.71
N GLY A 15 -1.66 -5.61 5.63
CA GLY A 15 -3.06 -5.36 5.30
C GLY A 15 -3.30 -4.88 3.87
N GLY A 16 -4.58 -4.77 3.48
CA GLY A 16 -4.98 -4.41 2.11
C GLY A 16 -4.49 -3.04 1.61
N ILE A 17 -4.32 -2.05 2.50
CA ILE A 17 -3.73 -0.76 2.10
C ILE A 17 -2.25 -0.94 1.72
N ASP A 18 -1.51 -1.71 2.52
CA ASP A 18 -0.09 -1.99 2.28
C ASP A 18 0.10 -2.78 0.98
N GLU A 19 -0.81 -3.72 0.71
CA GLU A 19 -0.85 -4.43 -0.57
C GLU A 19 -1.01 -3.46 -1.74
N ALA A 20 -2.02 -2.58 -1.68
CA ALA A 20 -2.29 -1.61 -2.74
C ALA A 20 -1.06 -0.70 -2.99
N VAL A 21 -0.43 -0.24 -1.90
CA VAL A 21 0.79 0.57 -1.96
C VAL A 21 1.93 -0.20 -2.62
N VAL A 22 2.24 -1.41 -2.17
CA VAL A 22 3.34 -2.22 -2.73
C VAL A 22 3.11 -2.53 -4.22
N ARG A 23 1.87 -2.87 -4.61
CA ARG A 23 1.51 -3.09 -6.02
C ARG A 23 1.72 -1.83 -6.86
N SER A 24 1.38 -0.67 -6.31
CA SER A 24 1.59 0.63 -6.96
C SER A 24 3.09 0.93 -7.11
N LEU A 25 3.90 0.67 -6.09
CA LEU A 25 5.35 0.88 -6.11
C LEU A 25 6.07 -0.03 -7.10
N ILE A 26 5.76 -1.34 -7.13
CA ILE A 26 6.34 -2.30 -8.06
C ILE A 26 6.06 -1.87 -9.51
N ARG A 27 4.81 -1.49 -9.80
CA ARG A 27 4.43 -0.95 -11.11
C ARG A 27 5.19 0.33 -11.43
N HIS A 28 5.33 1.24 -10.47
CA HIS A 28 6.01 2.51 -10.65
C HIS A 28 7.50 2.36 -11.02
N VAL A 29 8.18 1.34 -10.50
CA VAL A 29 9.58 1.05 -10.84
C VAL A 29 9.75 0.21 -12.11
N GLY A 30 8.65 -0.18 -12.76
CA GLY A 30 8.68 -0.96 -14.01
C GLY A 30 8.91 -2.47 -13.83
N ALA A 31 8.82 -2.98 -12.61
CA ALA A 31 8.93 -4.41 -12.32
C ALA A 31 7.58 -5.13 -12.50
N LEU A 32 7.63 -6.44 -12.75
CA LEU A 32 6.45 -7.30 -12.73
C LEU A 32 6.11 -7.70 -11.31
N ARG A 33 4.80 -7.78 -11.04
CA ARG A 33 4.30 -8.24 -9.74
C ARG A 33 4.46 -9.75 -9.62
N GLY A 34 5.10 -10.19 -8.55
CA GLY A 34 5.03 -11.56 -8.07
C GLY A 34 3.88 -11.74 -7.08
N SER A 35 3.96 -12.79 -6.26
CA SER A 35 2.99 -13.04 -5.19
C SER A 35 3.08 -11.97 -4.11
N VAL A 36 1.93 -11.40 -3.72
CA VAL A 36 1.84 -10.52 -2.54
C VAL A 36 1.08 -11.26 -1.45
N TYR A 37 1.78 -11.61 -0.38
CA TYR A 37 1.23 -12.36 0.74
C TYR A 37 0.68 -11.40 1.79
N VAL A 38 -0.64 -11.36 1.94
CA VAL A 38 -1.29 -10.54 2.97
C VAL A 38 -1.49 -11.36 4.23
N LYS A 39 -0.92 -10.91 5.35
CA LYS A 39 -1.19 -11.49 6.66
C LYS A 39 -2.47 -10.84 7.21
N ASN A 40 -3.63 -11.46 6.98
CA ASN A 40 -4.98 -10.97 7.31
C ASN A 40 -5.28 -10.79 8.82
N GLY A 41 -4.37 -10.22 9.61
CA GLY A 41 -4.55 -10.03 11.05
C GLY A 41 -5.66 -9.04 11.40
N ARG A 42 -5.79 -7.94 10.62
CA ARG A 42 -6.72 -6.83 10.92
C ARG A 42 -8.01 -6.85 10.08
N GLU A 43 -7.96 -7.29 8.83
CA GLU A 43 -9.16 -7.41 7.98
C GLU A 43 -10.10 -8.54 8.43
N ASN A 44 -9.58 -9.60 9.02
CA ASN A 44 -10.42 -10.64 9.61
C ASN A 44 -11.18 -10.14 10.86
N LEU A 45 -10.59 -9.21 11.63
CA LEU A 45 -11.29 -8.53 12.71
C LEU A 45 -12.44 -7.65 12.18
N LEU A 46 -12.26 -6.97 11.04
CA LEU A 46 -13.32 -6.18 10.41
C LEU A 46 -14.43 -7.03 9.79
N LYS A 47 -14.11 -8.23 9.28
CA LYS A 47 -15.10 -9.18 8.70
C LYS A 47 -15.97 -9.86 9.77
N SER A 48 -15.42 -10.16 10.94
CA SER A 48 -16.21 -10.65 12.09
C SER A 48 -17.07 -9.57 12.75
N VAL A 49 -16.79 -8.30 12.47
CA VAL A 49 -17.50 -7.13 13.01
C VAL A 49 -18.55 -6.62 11.99
N LYS A 50 -19.27 -7.55 11.34
CA LYS A 50 -20.40 -7.15 10.47
C LYS A 50 -21.60 -6.59 11.25
N ASN A 51 -21.63 -6.75 12.58
CA ASN A 51 -22.65 -6.18 13.46
C ASN A 51 -22.13 -5.22 14.56
N ASP A 52 -20.82 -5.11 14.83
CA ASP A 52 -20.30 -4.27 15.93
C ASP A 52 -19.40 -3.11 15.44
N ASN A 53 -19.88 -2.37 14.44
CA ASN A 53 -19.20 -1.25 13.78
C ASN A 53 -18.97 -0.01 14.68
N GLN A 54 -19.04 -0.14 16.01
CA GLN A 54 -18.79 0.95 16.97
C GLN A 54 -17.41 0.89 17.65
N ALA A 55 -16.77 -0.28 17.74
CA ALA A 55 -15.52 -0.43 18.48
C ALA A 55 -14.26 0.00 17.69
N ALA A 56 -14.31 -0.01 16.34
CA ALA A 56 -13.21 0.42 15.48
C ALA A 56 -12.92 1.93 15.53
N TYR A 57 -13.71 2.70 16.29
CA TYR A 57 -13.47 4.11 16.57
C TYR A 57 -12.21 4.35 17.44
N ARG A 58 -11.64 3.32 18.09
CA ARG A 58 -10.55 3.51 19.05
C ARG A 58 -9.16 3.24 18.44
N ARG A 59 -8.66 4.29 17.76
CA ARG A 59 -7.24 4.73 17.60
C ARG A 59 -6.30 3.92 16.67
N PRO A 60 -5.33 4.58 15.98
CA PRO A 60 -4.42 5.66 16.45
C PRO A 60 -4.56 6.98 15.65
N CYS A 61 -4.40 8.21 16.17
CA CYS A 61 -3.44 8.75 17.14
C CYS A 61 -4.08 9.58 18.27
N GLY A 62 -3.25 10.00 19.22
CA GLY A 62 -3.55 10.98 20.25
C GLY A 62 -4.23 12.26 19.73
N GLU A 63 -5.17 12.75 20.53
CA GLU A 63 -5.62 14.15 20.61
C GLU A 63 -6.71 14.66 19.66
N SER A 64 -6.90 14.13 18.45
CA SER A 64 -8.02 14.57 17.60
C SER A 64 -9.11 13.51 17.54
N GLY A 65 -10.12 13.61 18.40
CA GLY A 65 -11.31 12.73 18.45
C GLY A 65 -12.23 12.78 17.21
N ARG A 66 -11.67 12.70 16.00
CA ARG A 66 -12.42 12.63 14.74
C ARG A 66 -12.62 11.19 14.33
N GLN A 67 -13.86 10.85 13.99
CA GLN A 67 -14.24 9.52 13.51
C GLN A 67 -13.71 9.28 12.11
N VAL A 68 -12.90 8.23 11.97
CA VAL A 68 -12.56 7.68 10.67
C VAL A 68 -13.77 6.90 10.18
N GLY A 69 -14.39 7.37 9.09
CA GLY A 69 -15.61 6.77 8.55
C GLY A 69 -15.38 5.34 8.01
N PRO A 70 -16.44 4.53 7.89
CA PRO A 70 -16.36 3.11 7.57
C PRO A 70 -15.73 2.80 6.19
N ALA A 71 -15.71 3.78 5.27
CA ALA A 71 -15.15 3.62 3.93
C ALA A 71 -13.70 4.12 3.79
N TYR A 72 -13.03 4.50 4.89
CA TYR A 72 -11.71 5.13 4.83
C TYR A 72 -10.67 4.25 4.13
N SER A 73 -10.56 2.98 4.53
CA SER A 73 -9.61 2.04 3.93
C SER A 73 -9.88 1.82 2.45
N SER A 74 -11.15 1.66 2.07
CA SER A 74 -11.55 1.48 0.66
C SER A 74 -11.19 2.71 -0.17
N ARG A 75 -11.45 3.93 0.31
CA ARG A 75 -11.08 5.16 -0.39
C ARG A 75 -9.56 5.33 -0.54
N LEU A 76 -8.80 4.92 0.47
CA LEU A 76 -7.34 4.94 0.38
C LEU A 76 -6.82 3.94 -0.65
N ILE A 77 -7.36 2.72 -0.68
CA ILE A 77 -7.02 1.72 -1.70
C ILE A 77 -7.38 2.26 -3.09
N GLU A 78 -8.60 2.76 -3.29
CA GLU A 78 -9.03 3.36 -4.56
C GLU A 78 -8.10 4.51 -5.00
N PHE A 79 -7.72 5.39 -4.07
CA PHE A 79 -6.80 6.48 -4.33
C PHE A 79 -5.41 5.97 -4.76
N VAL A 80 -4.89 4.93 -4.10
CA VAL A 80 -3.59 4.34 -4.41
C VAL A 80 -3.60 3.56 -5.73
N GLU A 81 -4.69 2.89 -6.05
CA GLU A 81 -4.84 2.08 -7.27
C GLU A 81 -5.13 2.91 -8.52
N ASN A 82 -5.72 4.10 -8.37
CA ASN A 82 -6.05 4.97 -9.49
C ASN A 82 -4.79 5.52 -10.18
N CYS A 83 -4.42 4.89 -11.30
CA CYS A 83 -3.23 5.24 -12.07
C CYS A 83 -3.35 6.56 -12.84
N ARG A 84 -4.56 7.12 -13.01
CA ARG A 84 -4.77 8.35 -13.78
C ARG A 84 -4.59 9.58 -12.90
N ASN A 85 -5.33 9.65 -11.80
CA ASN A 85 -5.41 10.83 -10.93
C ASN A 85 -5.21 10.49 -9.44
N GLY A 86 -4.76 9.28 -9.14
CA GLY A 86 -4.52 8.84 -7.77
C GLY A 86 -3.12 9.15 -7.25
N TRP A 87 -2.67 8.31 -6.34
CA TRP A 87 -1.39 8.48 -5.66
C TRP A 87 -0.20 8.49 -6.64
N ARG A 88 0.72 9.43 -6.42
CA ARG A 88 1.96 9.59 -7.19
C ARG A 88 3.17 9.26 -6.30
N PRO A 89 3.71 8.02 -6.37
CA PRO A 89 4.79 7.58 -5.48
C PRO A 89 6.02 8.49 -5.50
N HIS A 90 6.39 8.97 -6.69
CA HIS A 90 7.52 9.87 -6.85
C HIS A 90 7.33 11.20 -6.10
N GLU A 91 6.16 11.83 -6.21
CA GLU A 91 5.90 13.09 -5.50
C GLU A 91 5.82 12.88 -3.98
N ALA A 92 5.19 11.80 -3.54
CA ALA A 92 5.12 11.45 -2.11
C ALA A 92 6.50 11.16 -1.51
N ALA A 93 7.44 10.60 -2.28
CA ALA A 93 8.79 10.33 -1.82
C ALA A 93 9.61 11.60 -1.57
N ARG A 94 9.28 12.72 -2.23
CA ARG A 94 9.98 13.99 -2.03
C ARG A 94 9.77 14.57 -0.63
N SER A 95 8.65 14.26 -0.01
CA SER A 95 8.32 14.68 1.36
C SER A 95 8.62 13.60 2.41
N SER A 96 9.02 12.39 2.00
CA SER A 96 9.26 11.25 2.90
C SER A 96 10.58 10.54 2.61
N THR A 97 11.55 10.74 3.49
CA THR A 97 12.87 10.09 3.42
C THR A 97 12.76 8.55 3.43
N GLY A 98 11.83 7.99 4.21
CA GLY A 98 11.61 6.54 4.27
C GLY A 98 11.09 5.96 2.94
N LEU A 99 10.09 6.62 2.34
CA LEU A 99 9.54 6.21 1.05
C LEU A 99 10.57 6.37 -0.08
N SER A 100 11.37 7.43 -0.04
CA SER A 100 12.47 7.66 -0.98
C SER A 100 13.52 6.53 -0.94
N ARG A 101 13.94 6.13 0.27
CA ARG A 101 14.84 4.98 0.45
C ARG A 101 14.22 3.67 -0.05
N CYS A 102 12.94 3.45 0.25
CA CYS A 102 12.20 2.27 -0.23
C CYS A 102 12.19 2.21 -1.77
N LEU A 103 11.86 3.31 -2.45
CA LEU A 103 11.89 3.40 -3.90
C LEU A 103 13.29 3.15 -4.48
N GLN A 104 14.33 3.67 -3.84
CA GLN A 104 15.70 3.44 -4.28
C GLN A 104 16.07 1.95 -4.19
N CYS A 105 15.69 1.27 -3.12
CA CYS A 105 15.89 -0.18 -2.98
C CYS A 105 15.11 -0.96 -4.05
N LEU A 106 13.86 -0.59 -4.31
CA LEU A 106 13.04 -1.26 -5.33
C LEU A 106 13.60 -1.07 -6.75
N ARG A 107 14.11 0.12 -7.08
CA ARG A 107 14.79 0.36 -8.36
C ARG A 107 16.05 -0.48 -8.50
N ARG A 108 16.86 -0.58 -7.45
CA ARG A 108 18.03 -1.45 -7.44
C ARG A 108 17.68 -2.91 -7.69
N LEU A 109 16.57 -3.39 -7.13
CA LEU A 109 16.07 -4.75 -7.40
C LEU A 109 15.60 -4.92 -8.84
N ALA A 110 14.94 -3.90 -9.41
CA ALA A 110 14.42 -3.93 -10.77
C ALA A 110 15.50 -3.81 -11.87
N GLU A 111 16.69 -3.31 -11.53
CA GLU A 111 17.81 -3.08 -12.47
C GLU A 111 18.82 -4.24 -12.54
N VAL A 112 18.62 -5.30 -11.74
CA VAL A 112 19.44 -6.53 -11.72
C VAL A 112 19.35 -7.31 -13.04
#